data_AF-A0A090NE45-F1
#
_entry.id   AF-A0A090NE45-F1
#
_cell.length_a   1.000
_cell.length_b   1.000
_cell.length_c   1.000
_cell.angle_alpha   90.00
_cell.angle_beta   90.00
_cell.angle_gamma   90.00
#
_symmetry.space_group_name_H-M   'P 1'
#
loop_
_entity.id
_entity.type
_entity.pdbx_description
1 polymer ?
#
loop_
_entity_poly.entity_id
_entity_poly.type
_entity_poly.pdbx_seq_one_letter_code
_entity_poly.pdbx_strand_id
1 'polypeptide(L)'
;CPLLPVHLTRWNAAVKRAGIRRRNPYHTRHTFACWLLTAGANPAFIASQMGHETAQMVYEIYGMWIDDMNDEQIAMLNARLS
;
A
#
# COMPACT_ATOMS: atom_id res chain seq x y z
N CYS A 1 -6.51 12.77 -7.68
CA CYS A 1 -5.45 12.85 -8.72
C CYS A 1 -6.05 12.36 -10.05
N PRO A 2 -6.41 13.24 -10.99
CA PRO A 2 -6.91 12.82 -12.29
C PRO A 2 -5.76 12.27 -13.11
N LEU A 3 -5.77 10.96 -13.39
CA LEU A 3 -4.85 10.36 -14.33
C LEU A 3 -5.17 10.90 -15.73
N LEU A 4 -4.18 11.46 -16.42
CA LEU A 4 -4.38 11.92 -17.80
C LEU A 4 -4.84 10.74 -18.68
N PRO A 5 -5.66 10.98 -19.73
CA PRO A 5 -6.24 9.93 -20.58
C PRO A 5 -5.21 8.93 -21.13
N VAL A 6 -3.99 9.41 -21.44
CA VAL A 6 -2.87 8.60 -21.94
C VAL A 6 -2.42 7.52 -20.94
N HIS A 7 -2.44 7.81 -19.64
CA HIS A 7 -2.02 6.86 -18.61
C HIS A 7 -3.04 5.73 -18.43
N LEU A 8 -4.33 6.05 -18.56
CA LEU A 8 -5.41 5.06 -18.52
C LEU A 8 -5.33 4.07 -19.68
N THR A 9 -4.99 4.53 -20.89
CA THR A 9 -4.87 3.66 -22.08
C THR A 9 -3.74 2.63 -21.90
N ARG A 10 -2.57 3.07 -21.43
CA ARG A 10 -1.43 2.17 -21.17
C ARG A 10 -1.73 1.16 -20.07
N TRP A 11 -2.38 1.59 -19.00
CA TRP A 11 -2.82 0.73 -17.92
C TRP A 11 -3.79 -0.36 -18.41
N ASN A 12 -4.82 0.02 -19.16
CA ASN A 12 -5.80 -0.93 -19.67
C ASN A 12 -5.15 -1.98 -20.58
N ALA A 13 -4.17 -1.58 -21.39
CA ALA A 13 -3.40 -2.51 -22.20
C ALA A 13 -2.57 -3.48 -21.34
N ALA A 14 -1.90 -2.97 -20.30
CA ALA A 14 -1.11 -3.80 -19.38
C ALA A 14 -1.99 -4.82 -18.63
N VAL A 15 -3.11 -4.38 -18.07
CA VAL A 15 -4.11 -5.23 -17.39
C VAL A 15 -4.64 -6.31 -18.33
N LYS A 16 -4.98 -5.96 -19.58
CA LYS A 16 -5.44 -6.92 -20.59
C LYS A 16 -4.37 -7.97 -20.91
N ARG A 17 -3.11 -7.56 -21.08
CA ARG A 17 -1.99 -8.48 -21.34
C ARG A 17 -1.71 -9.39 -20.14
N ALA A 18 -1.89 -8.90 -18.92
CA ALA A 18 -1.75 -9.69 -17.71
C ALA A 18 -2.90 -10.69 -17.47
N GLY A 19 -3.97 -10.64 -18.28
CA GLY A 19 -5.12 -11.55 -18.15
C GLY A 19 -5.97 -11.32 -16.89
N ILE A 20 -5.78 -10.20 -16.19
CA ILE A 20 -6.48 -9.90 -14.95
C ILE A 20 -7.74 -9.07 -15.20
N ARG A 21 -8.70 -9.15 -14.27
CA ARG A 21 -9.90 -8.30 -14.29
C ARG A 21 -9.51 -6.82 -14.30
N ARG A 22 -10.22 -6.01 -15.08
CA ARG A 22 -10.05 -4.55 -15.10
C ARG A 22 -10.18 -3.97 -13.68
N ARG A 23 -9.15 -3.24 -13.25
CA ARG A 23 -9.12 -2.47 -12.01
C ARG A 23 -8.74 -1.02 -12.31
N ASN A 24 -9.14 -0.10 -11.43
CA ASN A 24 -8.62 1.27 -11.46
C ASN A 24 -7.15 1.25 -11.01
N PRO A 25 -6.21 1.92 -11.72
CA PRO A 25 -4.82 2.03 -11.28
C PRO A 25 -4.67 2.52 -9.83
N TYR A 26 -5.57 3.39 -9.38
CA TYR A 26 -5.57 3.92 -8.02
C TYR A 26 -5.59 2.82 -6.94
N HIS A 27 -6.24 1.68 -7.20
CA HIS A 27 -6.29 0.56 -6.25
C HIS A 27 -4.91 -0.04 -5.95
N THR A 28 -3.95 0.09 -6.87
CA THR A 28 -2.57 -0.39 -6.63
C THR A 28 -1.89 0.34 -5.48
N ARG A 29 -2.29 1.59 -5.20
CA ARG A 29 -1.82 2.36 -4.04
C ARG A 29 -2.22 1.69 -2.73
N HIS A 30 -3.42 1.12 -2.68
CA HIS A 30 -3.88 0.41 -1.49
C HIS A 30 -3.13 -0.91 -1.28
N THR A 31 -2.91 -1.67 -2.36
CA THR A 31 -2.08 -2.87 -2.30
C THR A 31 -0.66 -2.56 -1.83
N PHE A 32 -0.06 -1.49 -2.35
CA PHE A 32 1.27 -1.03 -1.94
C PHE A 32 1.33 -0.69 -0.44
N ALA A 33 0.38 0.08 0.08
CA ALA A 33 0.33 0.43 1.50
C ALA A 33 0.18 -0.82 2.39
N CYS A 34 -0.74 -1.72 2.05
CA CYS A 34 -0.98 -2.97 2.80
C CYS A 34 0.27 -3.85 2.86
N TRP A 35 0.98 -4.02 1.72
CA TRP A 35 2.22 -4.80 1.69
C TRP A 35 3.33 -4.19 2.53
N LEU A 36 3.49 -2.86 2.49
CA LEU A 36 4.51 -2.19 3.31
C LEU A 36 4.19 -2.27 4.79
N LEU A 37 2.92 -2.13 5.19
CA LEU A 37 2.50 -2.34 6.58
C LEU A 37 2.78 -3.77 7.03
N THR A 38 2.54 -4.77 6.17
CA THR A 38 2.86 -6.19 6.42
C THR A 38 4.34 -6.44 6.56
N ALA A 39 5.16 -5.69 5.84
CA ALA A 39 6.60 -5.73 6.02
C ALA A 39 7.09 -4.99 7.29
N GLY A 40 6.19 -4.37 8.07
CA GLY A 40 6.53 -3.59 9.26
C GLY A 40 7.08 -2.19 8.96
N ALA A 41 6.80 -1.63 7.78
CA ALA A 41 7.28 -0.30 7.41
C ALA A 41 6.54 0.81 8.19
N ASN A 42 7.27 1.88 8.52
CA ASN A 42 6.74 3.03 9.24
C ASN A 42 5.63 3.74 8.43
N PRO A 43 4.41 3.96 8.99
CA PRO A 43 3.33 4.67 8.31
C PRO A 43 3.69 6.05 7.74
N ALA A 44 4.59 6.80 8.39
CA ALA A 44 5.08 8.09 7.89
C ALA A 44 5.95 7.92 6.63
N PHE A 45 6.73 6.84 6.56
CA PHE A 45 7.47 6.49 5.35
C PHE A 45 6.52 6.09 4.21
N ILE A 46 5.50 5.27 4.50
CA ILE A 46 4.51 4.87 3.51
C ILE A 46 3.76 6.11 2.98
N ALA A 47 3.38 7.03 3.86
CA ALA A 47 2.73 8.29 3.50
C ALA A 47 3.58 9.14 2.55
N SER A 48 4.88 9.28 2.80
CA SER A 48 5.79 10.06 1.94
C SER A 48 5.96 9.43 0.55
N GLN A 49 6.09 8.10 0.45
CA GLN A 49 6.15 7.39 -0.84
C GLN A 49 4.86 7.55 -1.65
N MET A 50 3.75 7.70 -0.94
CA MET A 50 2.44 7.94 -1.51
C MET A 50 2.21 9.44 -1.84
N GLY A 51 3.11 10.35 -1.46
CA GLY A 51 2.96 11.79 -1.68
C GLY A 51 1.90 12.44 -0.80
N HIS A 52 1.65 11.87 0.39
CA HIS A 52 0.90 12.53 1.45
C HIS A 52 1.83 13.42 2.27
N GLU A 53 1.33 14.58 2.72
CA GLU A 53 2.06 15.49 3.61
C GLU A 53 2.17 14.93 5.03
N THR A 54 1.17 14.16 5.48
CA THR A 54 1.11 13.58 6.82
C THR A 54 0.74 12.10 6.77
N ALA A 55 1.04 11.38 7.86
CA ALA A 55 0.68 9.97 8.03
C ALA A 55 -0.81 9.76 8.37
N GLN A 56 -1.58 10.83 8.56
CA GLN A 56 -2.97 10.78 9.01
C GLN A 56 -3.82 9.87 8.13
N MET A 57 -3.72 10.02 6.80
CA MET A 57 -4.46 9.17 5.84
C MET A 57 -4.11 7.68 5.95
N VAL A 58 -2.89 7.33 6.38
CA VAL A 58 -2.49 5.93 6.55
C VAL A 58 -3.13 5.35 7.81
N TYR A 59 -3.11 6.09 8.91
CA TYR A 59 -3.77 5.68 10.15
C TYR A 59 -5.30 5.64 10.02
N GLU A 60 -5.91 6.57 9.30
CA GLU A 60 -7.37 6.58 9.08
C GLU A 60 -7.84 5.39 8.24
N ILE A 61 -7.10 5.04 7.18
CA ILE A 61 -7.51 3.96 6.26
C ILE A 61 -7.09 2.58 6.76
N TYR A 62 -5.95 2.47 7.44
CA TYR A 62 -5.35 1.19 7.82
C TYR A 62 -5.19 0.97 9.32
N GLY A 63 -5.66 1.90 10.17
CA GLY A 63 -5.47 1.84 11.62
C GLY A 63 -5.91 0.51 12.24
N MET A 64 -7.09 0.00 11.89
CA MET A 64 -7.56 -1.29 12.40
C MET A 64 -6.64 -2.46 12.03
N TRP A 65 -6.02 -2.42 10.84
CA TRP A 65 -5.08 -3.45 10.42
C TRP A 65 -3.73 -3.33 11.12
N ILE A 66 -3.27 -2.11 11.43
CA ILE A 66 -2.01 -1.90 12.15
C ILE A 66 -2.06 -2.59 13.51
N ASP A 67 -3.20 -2.51 14.20
CA ASP A 67 -3.38 -3.12 15.52
C ASP A 67 -3.32 -4.66 15.47
N ASP A 68 -3.97 -5.26 14.46
CA ASP A 68 -3.99 -6.72 14.25
C ASP A 68 -2.60 -7.30 13.95
N MET A 69 -1.64 -6.47 13.53
CA MET A 69 -0.32 -6.89 13.07
C MET A 69 0.77 -6.79 14.15
N ASN A 70 0.42 -6.31 15.34
CA ASN A 70 1.36 -6.16 16.45
C ASN A 70 2.02 -7.48 16.85
N ASP A 71 1.26 -8.58 16.89
CA ASP A 71 1.77 -9.90 17.27
C ASP A 71 2.83 -10.42 16.27
N GLU A 72 2.59 -10.22 14.97
CA GLU A 72 3.56 -10.58 13.92
C GLU A 72 4.83 -9.73 14.02
N GLN A 73 4.69 -8.44 14.31
CA GLN A 73 5.85 -7.55 14.52
C GLN A 73 6.67 -7.96 15.74
N ILE A 74 6.02 -8.33 16.85
CA ILE A 74 6.68 -8.86 18.04
C ILE A 74 7.44 -10.14 17.71
N ALA A 75 6.81 -11.07 16.97
CA ALA A 75 7.47 -12.29 16.53
C ALA A 75 8.69 -12.00 15.64
N MET A 76 8.59 -11.04 14.71
CA MET A 76 9.69 -10.60 13.85
C MET A 76 10.85 -9.95 14.62
N LEU A 77 10.56 -9.23 15.70
CA LEU A 77 11.57 -8.64 16.59
C LEU A 77 12.26 -9.73 17.40
N ASN A 78 11.48 -10.63 18.01
CA ASN A 78 12.01 -11.74 18.79
C ASN A 78 12.98 -12.60 17.96
N ALA A 79 12.62 -12.93 16.71
CA ALA A 79 13.46 -13.71 15.81
C ALA A 79 14.77 -13.00 15.39
N ARG A 80 14.83 -11.67 15.46
CA ARG A 80 16.04 -10.88 15.13
C ARG A 80 16.94 -10.62 16.32
N LEU A 81 16.35 -10.59 17.52
CA LEU A 81 17.03 -10.24 18.77
C LEU A 81 17.40 -11.48 19.60
N SER A 82 16.93 -12.67 19.22
CA SER A 82 17.37 -13.98 19.70
C SER A 82 18.59 -14.48 18.97
#